data_AF-A0ABD2K8V1-F1
#
_entry.id   AF-A0ABD2K8V1-F1
#
_cell.length_a   1.000
_cell.length_b   1.000
_cell.length_c   1.000
_cell.angle_alpha   90.00
_cell.angle_beta   90.00
_cell.angle_gamma   90.00
#
_symmetry.space_group_name_H-M   'P 1'
#
loop_
_entity.id
_entity.type
_entity.pdbx_description
1 polymer ?
#
loop_
_entity_poly.entity_id
_entity_poly.type
_entity_poly.pdbx_seq_one_letter_code
_entity_poly.pdbx_strand_id
1 'polypeptide(L)'
;MGRSAQLVKCKKSFFNDGQERICIEKNTIEQGDSGGPLLATNGTNFVQIGVASGGLCNSLVGTSILNIYSPLDGCWIEKIADVQCGI
;
A
#
# COMPACT_ATOMS: atom_id res chain seq x y z
N MET A 1 -1.87 -15.71 10.77
CA MET A 1 -1.72 -14.41 11.49
C MET A 1 -0.86 -13.51 10.61
N GLY A 2 -1.38 -12.36 10.18
CA GLY A 2 -0.64 -11.42 9.34
C GLY A 2 0.49 -10.73 10.12
N ARG A 3 1.50 -10.22 9.42
CA ARG A 3 2.55 -9.39 10.03
C ARG A 3 2.06 -7.96 10.15
N SER A 4 2.31 -7.31 11.28
CA SER A 4 2.13 -5.86 11.42
C SER A 4 3.16 -5.14 10.58
N ALA A 5 2.77 -4.05 9.92
CA ALA A 5 3.65 -3.22 9.11
C ALA A 5 3.70 -1.80 9.68
N GLN A 6 4.89 -1.20 9.72
CA GLN A 6 5.06 0.20 10.09
C GLN A 6 4.94 1.11 8.86
N LEU A 7 4.06 2.11 8.95
CA LEU A 7 3.96 3.19 7.95
C LEU A 7 5.23 4.04 7.97
N VAL A 8 5.73 4.38 6.78
CA VAL A 8 6.88 5.26 6.60
C VAL A 8 6.58 6.32 5.54
N LYS A 9 7.29 7.44 5.60
CA LYS A 9 7.17 8.48 4.58
C LYS A 9 7.70 7.96 3.24
N CYS A 10 6.89 8.02 2.19
CA CYS A 10 7.35 7.71 0.84
C CYS A 10 8.50 8.65 0.45
N LYS A 11 9.61 8.07 -0.03
CA LYS A 11 10.77 8.84 -0.49
C LYS A 11 10.43 9.51 -1.83
N LYS A 12 10.32 10.84 -1.83
CA LYS A 12 10.00 11.67 -3.00
C LYS A 12 10.92 11.44 -4.20
N SER A 13 12.16 11.03 -3.98
CA SER A 13 13.15 10.77 -5.03
C SER A 13 12.79 9.64 -6.01
N PHE A 14 11.73 8.87 -5.74
CA PHE A 14 11.29 7.75 -6.57
C PHE A 14 9.97 7.99 -7.30
N PHE A 15 9.21 9.03 -6.92
CA PHE A 15 7.89 9.31 -7.48
C PHE A 15 7.74 10.80 -7.77
N ASN A 16 7.76 11.15 -9.06
CA ASN A 16 7.64 12.53 -9.54
C ASN A 16 6.25 12.84 -10.13
N ASP A 17 5.24 12.02 -9.85
CA ASP A 17 3.91 12.17 -10.47
C ASP A 17 2.84 12.79 -9.55
N GLY A 18 3.21 13.15 -8.32
CA GLY A 18 2.28 13.73 -7.35
C GLY A 18 1.19 12.79 -6.83
N GLN A 19 1.22 11.49 -7.19
CA GLN A 19 0.22 10.53 -6.73
C GLN A 19 0.47 10.13 -5.27
N GLU A 20 -0.62 10.07 -4.52
CA GLU A 20 -0.65 9.57 -3.15
C GLU A 20 -0.36 8.08 -3.10
N ARG A 21 0.48 7.68 -2.14
CA ARG A 21 0.96 6.30 -1.97
C ARG A 21 1.09 6.01 -0.49
N ILE A 22 0.81 4.77 -0.12
CA ILE A 22 1.12 4.26 1.21
C ILE A 22 2.45 3.54 1.13
N CYS A 23 3.40 3.93 1.96
CA CYS A 23 4.69 3.27 2.06
C CYS A 23 4.85 2.57 3.40
N ILE A 24 5.33 1.33 3.38
CA ILE A 24 5.67 0.57 4.59
C ILE A 24 7.15 0.16 4.57
N GLU A 25 7.67 -0.10 5.77
CA GLU A 25 9.05 -0.54 5.98
C GLU A 25 9.39 -1.89 5.31
N LYS A 26 10.68 -2.26 5.39
CA LYS A 26 11.30 -3.38 4.66
C LYS A 26 10.67 -4.77 4.91
N ASN A 27 10.91 -5.68 3.97
CA ASN A 27 10.71 -7.13 4.10
C ASN A 27 9.26 -7.63 4.29
N THR A 28 8.28 -6.98 3.66
CA THR A 28 6.87 -7.43 3.72
C THR A 28 6.28 -7.89 2.39
N ILE A 29 6.91 -7.59 1.24
CA ILE A 29 6.42 -7.99 -0.09
C ILE A 29 7.54 -8.56 -0.96
N GLU A 30 7.18 -9.54 -1.78
CA GLU A 30 8.04 -10.20 -2.77
C GLU A 30 7.41 -10.14 -4.18
N GLN A 31 8.12 -10.67 -5.18
CA GLN A 31 7.53 -10.84 -6.51
C GLN A 31 6.35 -11.81 -6.43
N GLY A 32 5.22 -11.42 -7.03
CA GLY A 32 3.97 -12.19 -6.95
C GLY A 32 2.98 -11.62 -5.94
N ASP A 33 3.40 -10.80 -4.98
CA ASP A 33 2.49 -10.14 -4.02
C ASP A 33 1.76 -8.94 -4.61
N SER A 34 2.08 -8.53 -5.84
CA SER A 34 1.39 -7.44 -6.52
C SER A 34 -0.11 -7.76 -6.65
N GLY A 35 -0.96 -6.80 -6.26
CA GLY A 35 -2.41 -7.01 -6.13
C GLY A 35 -2.85 -7.46 -4.73
N GLY A 36 -1.92 -7.85 -3.85
CA GLY A 36 -2.22 -8.28 -2.48
C GLY A 36 -2.74 -7.15 -1.58
N PRO A 37 -3.54 -7.47 -0.54
CA PRO A 37 -4.17 -6.47 0.32
C PRO A 37 -3.25 -5.93 1.42
N LEU A 38 -3.31 -4.63 1.67
CA LEU A 38 -2.89 -4.02 2.93
C LEU A 38 -4.10 -3.79 3.82
N LEU A 39 -4.10 -4.39 5.00
CA LEU A 39 -5.20 -4.29 5.96
C LEU A 39 -4.83 -3.40 7.14
N ALA A 40 -5.75 -2.53 7.54
CA ALA A 40 -5.73 -1.82 8.81
C ALA A 40 -6.82 -2.38 9.73
N THR A 41 -6.58 -2.33 11.04
CA THR A 41 -7.59 -2.70 12.04
C THR A 41 -8.10 -1.47 12.77
N ASN A 42 -9.41 -1.41 12.99
CA ASN A 42 -10.04 -0.43 13.90
C ASN A 42 -10.37 -1.04 15.28
N GLY A 43 -9.72 -2.16 15.62
CA GLY A 43 -9.92 -2.91 16.87
C GLY A 43 -10.98 -4.02 16.77
N THR A 44 -11.93 -3.91 15.84
CA THR A 44 -12.99 -4.94 15.62
C THR A 44 -12.97 -5.52 14.21
N ASN A 45 -12.66 -4.71 13.21
CA ASN A 45 -12.70 -5.10 11.81
C ASN A 45 -11.34 -4.87 11.16
N PHE A 46 -11.00 -5.74 10.21
CA PHE A 46 -9.92 -5.50 9.26
C PHE A 46 -10.50 -4.88 8.00
N VAL A 47 -10.02 -3.69 7.66
CA VAL A 47 -10.42 -2.94 6.47
C VAL A 47 -9.24 -2.89 5.52
N GLN A 48 -9.47 -3.20 4.25
CA GLN A 48 -8.44 -3.04 3.24
C GLN A 48 -8.27 -1.56 2.89
N ILE A 49 -7.05 -1.06 3.05
CA ILE A 49 -6.70 0.35 2.85
C ILE A 49 -5.77 0.58 1.65
N GLY A 50 -5.20 -0.49 1.11
CA GLY A 50 -4.31 -0.39 -0.03
C GLY A 50 -4.11 -1.71 -0.77
N VAL A 51 -3.54 -1.59 -1.97
CA VAL A 51 -3.20 -2.72 -2.84
C VAL A 51 -1.70 -2.66 -3.16
N ALA A 52 -1.01 -3.79 -2.98
CA ALA A 52 0.42 -3.89 -3.25
C ALA A 52 0.71 -3.59 -4.72
N SER A 53 1.43 -2.49 -4.98
CA SER A 53 1.70 -2.02 -6.34
C SER A 53 3.17 -2.14 -6.73
N GLY A 54 4.08 -2.29 -5.76
CA GLY A 54 5.49 -2.50 -6.03
C GLY A 54 6.36 -2.23 -4.81
N GLY A 55 7.67 -2.29 -5.01
CA GLY A 55 8.65 -2.05 -3.97
C GLY A 55 10.01 -1.71 -4.56
N LEU A 56 10.83 -1.03 -3.77
CA LEU A 56 12.25 -0.95 -4.05
C LEU A 56 12.90 -2.21 -3.49
N CYS A 57 13.41 -3.06 -4.37
CA CYS A 57 14.15 -4.26 -4.00
C CYS A 57 15.65 -3.95 -3.93
N ASN A 58 16.32 -4.45 -2.90
CA ASN A 58 17.77 -4.49 -2.85
C ASN A 58 18.24 -5.88 -3.29
N SER A 59 18.79 -5.96 -4.51
CA SER A 59 19.28 -7.21 -5.11
C SER A 59 20.42 -7.89 -4.31
N LEU A 60 21.12 -7.14 -3.45
CA LEU A 60 22.20 -7.70 -2.61
C LEU A 60 21.67 -8.44 -1.38
N VAL A 61 20.50 -8.03 -0.87
CA VAL A 61 19.89 -8.63 0.34
C VAL A 61 18.71 -9.53 -0.04
N GLY A 62 18.26 -9.48 -1.29
CA GLY A 62 17.11 -10.25 -1.78
C GLY A 62 15.77 -9.79 -1.21
N THR A 63 15.72 -8.61 -0.59
CA THR A 63 14.50 -8.13 0.08
C THR A 63 14.13 -6.72 -0.33
N SER A 64 12.87 -6.38 -0.09
CA SER A 64 12.37 -5.03 -0.31
C SER A 64 12.81 -4.07 0.80
N ILE A 65 13.33 -2.92 0.41
CA ILE A 65 13.77 -1.84 1.32
C ILE A 65 12.69 -0.76 1.50
N LEU A 66 11.71 -0.72 0.61
CA LEU A 66 10.53 0.14 0.69
C LEU A 66 9.40 -0.54 -0.08
N ASN A 67 8.23 -0.61 0.54
CA ASN A 67 7.06 -1.28 -0.03
C ASN A 67 5.97 -0.26 -0.30
N ILE A 68 5.35 -0.35 -1.46
CA ILE A 68 4.49 0.70 -2.02
C ILE A 68 3.12 0.10 -2.30
N TYR A 69 2.10 0.77 -1.79
CA TYR A 69 0.71 0.41 -1.96
C TYR A 69 -0.06 1.59 -2.56
N SER A 70 -0.96 1.26 -3.47
CA SER A 70 -1.95 2.20 -4.00
C SER A 70 -3.07 2.35 -2.97
N PRO A 71 -3.40 3.57 -2.52
CA PRO A 71 -4.45 3.80 -1.54
C PRO A 71 -5.84 3.54 -2.15
N LEU A 72 -6.79 3.11 -1.31
CA LEU A 72 -8.17 2.76 -1.70
C LEU A 72 -9.23 3.79 -1.25
N ASP A 73 -8.83 5.03 -1.06
CA ASP A 73 -9.68 6.16 -0.64
C ASP A 73 -10.05 7.11 -1.79
N GLY A 74 -9.75 6.73 -3.04
CA GLY A 74 -10.06 7.55 -4.20
C GLY A 74 -11.54 7.48 -4.61
N CYS A 75 -12.17 8.64 -4.84
CA CYS A 75 -13.56 8.75 -5.34
C CYS A 75 -13.85 7.98 -6.65
N TRP A 76 -12.83 7.52 -7.40
CA TRP A 76 -13.05 6.68 -8.57
C TRP A 76 -13.59 5.29 -8.21
N ILE A 77 -13.20 4.75 -7.05
CA ILE A 77 -13.69 3.45 -6.56
C ILE A 77 -15.18 3.52 -6.32
N GLU A 78 -15.61 4.61 -5.68
CA GLU A 78 -17.01 4.86 -5.35
C GLU A 78 -17.88 4.99 -6.60
N LYS A 79 -17.37 5.68 -7.64
CA LYS A 79 -18.03 5.76 -8.96
C LYS A 79 -18.23 4.39 -9.61
N ILE A 80 -17.27 3.47 -9.45
CA ILE A 80 -17.38 2.12 -10.02
C ILE A 80 -18.31 1.25 -9.16
N ALA A 81 -18.27 1.44 -7.85
CA ALA A 81 -19.08 0.70 -6.89
C ALA A 81 -20.52 1.25 -6.75
N ASP A 82 -20.86 2.33 -7.46
CA ASP A 82 -22.15 3.03 -7.38
C ASP A 82 -22.49 3.49 -5.95
N VAL A 83 -21.50 4.04 -5.25
CA VAL A 83 -21.65 4.65 -3.91
C VAL A 83 -21.26 6.13 -3.95
N GLN A 84 -21.82 6.97 -3.07
CA GLN A 84 -21.54 8.41 -3.03
C GLN A 84 -20.28 8.72 -2.21
N CYS A 85 -19.42 9.65 -2.68
CA CYS A 85 -18.32 10.19 -1.86
C CYS A 85 -18.93 10.85 -0.62
N GLY A 86 -18.67 10.29 0.56
CA GLY A 86 -18.97 10.96 1.82
C GLY A 86 -18.04 12.15 1.99
N ILE A 87 -18.60 13.37 2.02
CA ILE A 87 -17.88 14.63 2.25
C ILE A 87 -17.49 14.74 3.73
#